data_AF-A0ABC9NER5-F1
#
_entry.id   AF-A0ABC9NER5-F1
#
_cell.length_a   1.000
_cell.length_b   1.000
_cell.length_c   1.000
_cell.angle_alpha   90.00
_cell.angle_beta   90.00
_cell.angle_gamma   90.00
#
_symmetry.space_group_name_H-M   'P 1'
#
loop_
_entity.id
_entity.type
_entity.pdbx_description
1 polymer ?
#
loop_
_entity_poly.entity_id
_entity_poly.type
_entity_poly.pdbx_seq_one_letter_code
_entity_poly.pdbx_strand_id
1 'polypeptide(L)'
;MSKKEMTIGEEFENFMSFAMRYNFKKKKKVKLYKPTEIAKIYRENGMTEEMLYKRCIGLGCTEEEAKMLVQKCFHPTEKDLELERL
;
A
#
# COMPACT_ATOMS: atom_id res chain seq x y z
N MET A 1 -33.37 -21.62 -27.71
CA MET A 1 -32.08 -21.12 -27.18
C MET A 1 -31.11 -22.30 -27.15
N SER A 2 -30.25 -22.42 -28.16
CA SER A 2 -29.26 -23.50 -28.22
C SER A 2 -28.23 -23.26 -27.12
N LYS A 3 -28.04 -24.22 -26.20
CA LYS A 3 -26.95 -24.17 -25.22
C LYS A 3 -25.68 -24.43 -26.01
N LYS A 4 -24.91 -23.37 -26.28
CA LYS A 4 -23.59 -23.49 -26.91
C LYS A 4 -22.73 -24.33 -25.96
N GLU A 5 -22.39 -25.56 -26.36
CA GLU A 5 -21.48 -26.40 -25.59
C GLU A 5 -20.13 -25.70 -25.55
N MET A 6 -19.69 -25.37 -24.34
CA MET A 6 -18.38 -24.77 -24.13
C MET A 6 -17.31 -25.80 -24.41
N THR A 7 -16.28 -25.40 -25.14
CA THR A 7 -15.13 -26.25 -25.38
C THR A 7 -14.20 -26.25 -24.16
N ILE A 8 -13.40 -27.32 -24.02
CA ILE A 8 -12.39 -27.44 -22.95
C ILE A 8 -11.42 -26.25 -22.93
N GLY A 9 -11.12 -25.67 -24.10
CA GLY A 9 -10.29 -24.47 -24.21
C GLY A 9 -10.96 -23.22 -23.62
N GLU A 10 -12.24 -23.00 -23.90
CA GLU A 10 -13.01 -21.90 -23.32
C GLU A 10 -13.17 -22.05 -21.79
N GLU A 11 -13.32 -23.28 -21.30
CA GLU A 11 -13.33 -23.56 -19.85
C GLU A 11 -11.99 -23.21 -19.19
N PHE A 12 -10.88 -23.58 -19.82
CA PHE A 12 -9.54 -23.27 -19.33
C PHE A 12 -9.27 -21.75 -19.30
N GLU A 13 -9.60 -21.03 -20.35
CA GLU A 13 -9.43 -19.56 -20.39
C GLU A 13 -10.31 -18.85 -19.35
N ASN A 14 -11.54 -19.33 -19.16
CA ASN A 14 -12.43 -18.81 -18.11
C ASN A 14 -11.88 -19.08 -16.72
N PHE A 15 -11.34 -20.28 -16.48
CA PHE A 15 -10.70 -20.63 -15.21
C PHE A 15 -9.45 -19.76 -14.95
N MET A 16 -8.58 -19.59 -15.94
CA MET A 16 -7.39 -18.74 -15.82
C MET A 16 -7.76 -17.28 -15.57
N SER A 17 -8.76 -16.77 -16.29
CA SER A 17 -9.31 -15.43 -16.08
C SER A 17 -9.88 -15.26 -14.67
N PHE A 18 -10.59 -16.27 -14.17
CA PHE A 18 -11.11 -16.29 -12.81
C PHE A 18 -9.99 -16.33 -11.77
N ALA A 19 -9.01 -17.23 -11.90
CA ALA A 19 -7.89 -17.38 -10.96
C ALA A 19 -7.02 -16.12 -10.88
N MET A 20 -6.74 -15.50 -12.03
CA MET A 20 -6.03 -14.22 -12.12
C MET A 20 -6.80 -13.10 -11.40
N ARG A 21 -8.11 -12.96 -11.68
CA ARG A 21 -8.98 -11.98 -11.00
C ARG A 21 -9.10 -12.26 -9.51
N TYR A 22 -9.13 -13.52 -9.10
CA TYR A 22 -9.22 -13.93 -7.70
C TYR A 22 -7.93 -13.62 -6.92
N ASN A 23 -6.77 -13.89 -7.52
CA ASN A 23 -5.47 -13.51 -6.94
C ASN A 23 -5.30 -12.00 -6.84
N PHE A 24 -5.79 -11.24 -7.82
CA PHE A 24 -5.82 -9.78 -7.74
C PHE A 24 -6.75 -9.27 -6.62
N LYS A 25 -7.89 -9.95 -6.40
CA LYS A 25 -8.86 -9.62 -5.34
C LYS A 25 -8.44 -10.06 -3.95
N LYS A 26 -7.47 -10.99 -3.82
CA LYS A 26 -6.76 -11.21 -2.54
C LYS A 26 -5.90 -9.98 -2.26
N LYS A 27 -6.54 -8.89 -1.81
CA LYS A 27 -5.85 -7.77 -1.18
C LYS A 27 -5.01 -8.37 -0.05
N LYS A 28 -3.69 -8.41 -0.22
CA LYS A 28 -2.78 -8.70 0.89
C LYS A 28 -3.21 -7.78 2.02
N LYS A 29 -3.42 -8.32 3.23
CA LYS A 29 -3.58 -7.48 4.42
C LYS A 29 -2.30 -6.66 4.54
N VAL A 30 -2.29 -5.46 3.97
CA VAL A 30 -1.14 -4.57 4.07
C VAL A 30 -1.11 -4.15 5.52
N LYS A 31 -0.02 -4.51 6.22
CA LYS A 31 0.19 -4.04 7.59
C LYS A 31 0.19 -2.51 7.52
N LEU A 32 -0.75 -1.88 8.20
CA LEU A 32 -0.80 -0.43 8.34
C LEU A 32 0.25 -0.06 9.39
N TYR A 33 1.29 0.66 8.99
CA TYR A 33 2.33 1.11 9.91
C TYR A 33 1.96 2.45 10.52
N LYS A 34 2.22 2.61 11.81
CA LYS A 34 2.18 3.93 12.46
C LYS A 34 3.35 4.80 11.97
N PRO A 35 3.20 6.12 11.87
CA PRO A 35 4.30 7.04 11.53
C PRO A 35 5.58 6.79 12.35
N THR A 36 5.48 6.54 13.65
CA THR A 36 6.65 6.19 14.48
C THR A 36 7.32 4.87 14.10
N GLU A 37 6.56 3.85 13.67
CA GLU A 37 7.12 2.59 13.16
C GLU A 37 7.88 2.82 11.84
N ILE A 38 7.33 3.66 10.95
CA ILE A 38 8.00 4.04 9.70
C ILE A 38 9.32 4.75 10.00
N ALA A 39 9.31 5.71 10.93
CA ALA A 39 10.51 6.44 11.33
C ALA A 39 11.59 5.53 11.91
N LYS A 40 11.20 4.53 12.71
CA LYS A 40 12.11 3.52 13.24
C LYS A 40 12.75 2.69 12.12
N ILE A 41 11.94 2.18 11.19
CA ILE A 41 12.44 1.43 10.02
C ILE A 41 13.43 2.28 9.22
N TYR A 42 13.11 3.54 8.97
CA TYR A 42 14.01 4.42 8.22
C TYR A 42 15.34 4.63 8.93
N ARG A 43 15.33 4.89 10.24
CA ARG A 43 16.57 5.04 11.03
C ARG A 43 17.41 3.76 11.05
N GLU A 44 16.78 2.61 11.25
CA GLU A 44 17.48 1.31 11.29
C GLU A 44 18.13 0.95 9.95
N ASN A 45 17.58 1.45 8.84
CA ASN A 45 18.10 1.20 7.49
C ASN A 45 18.96 2.36 6.94
N GLY A 46 19.28 3.38 7.76
CA GLY A 46 20.09 4.52 7.31
C GLY A 46 19.41 5.37 6.23
N MET A 47 18.07 5.34 6.16
CA MET A 47 17.30 6.11 5.19
C MET A 47 16.95 7.49 5.73
N THR A 48 17.01 8.51 4.86
CA THR A 48 16.76 9.90 5.23
C THR A 48 15.30 10.31 5.06
N GLU A 49 14.93 11.44 5.67
CA GLU A 49 13.62 12.07 5.50
C GLU A 49 13.32 12.39 4.02
N GLU A 50 14.35 12.84 3.29
CA GLU A 50 14.24 13.14 1.85
C GLU A 50 13.91 11.88 1.02
N MET A 51 14.41 10.71 1.43
CA MET A 51 14.06 9.44 0.78
C MET A 51 12.58 9.08 1.02
N LEU A 52 12.05 9.34 2.21
CA LEU A 52 10.62 9.15 2.48
C LEU A 52 9.78 10.13 1.64
N TYR A 53 10.18 11.40 1.61
CA TYR A 53 9.51 12.42 0.79
C TYR A 53 9.43 12.00 -0.69
N LYS A 54 10.58 11.68 -1.31
CA LYS A 54 10.63 11.22 -2.71
C LYS A 54 9.80 9.96 -2.94
N ARG A 55 9.76 9.05 -1.96
CA ARG A 55 8.94 7.84 -2.02
C ARG A 55 7.45 8.18 -2.02
N CYS A 56 7.00 9.11 -1.18
CA CYS A 56 5.61 9.58 -1.16
C CYS A 56 5.21 10.21 -2.49
N ILE A 57 6.05 11.09 -3.05
CA ILE A 57 5.81 11.68 -4.38
C ILE A 57 5.72 10.60 -5.46
N GLY A 58 6.64 9.62 -5.46
CA GLY A 58 6.61 8.50 -6.41
C GLY A 58 5.39 7.58 -6.26
N LEU A 59 4.68 7.63 -5.14
CA LEU A 59 3.42 6.91 -4.90
C LEU A 59 2.17 7.75 -5.25
N GLY A 60 2.36 9.00 -5.68
CA GLY A 60 1.28 9.89 -6.12
C GLY A 60 0.72 10.83 -5.04
N CYS A 61 1.38 10.97 -3.88
CA CYS A 61 1.01 11.99 -2.91
C CYS A 61 1.28 13.40 -3.45
N THR A 62 0.50 14.38 -3.02
CA THR A 62 0.85 15.80 -3.24
C THR A 62 2.06 16.20 -2.41
N GLU A 63 2.65 17.37 -2.72
CA GLU A 63 3.75 17.88 -1.90
C GLU A 63 3.34 18.15 -0.45
N GLU A 64 2.15 18.72 -0.21
CA GLU A 64 1.67 18.96 1.16
C GLU A 64 1.48 17.65 1.91
N GLU A 65 0.87 16.64 1.27
CA GLU A 65 0.67 15.32 1.88
C GLU A 65 2.00 14.66 2.23
N ALA A 66 2.97 14.70 1.32
CA ALA A 66 4.30 14.16 1.55
C ALA A 66 5.03 14.89 2.70
N LYS A 67 4.96 16.23 2.74
CA LYS A 67 5.54 17.04 3.83
C LYS A 67 4.91 16.71 5.19
N MET A 68 3.58 16.59 5.24
CA MET A 68 2.87 16.20 6.47
C MET A 68 3.25 14.78 6.93
N LEU A 69 3.35 13.82 6.01
CA LEU A 69 3.75 12.45 6.36
C LEU A 69 5.17 12.39 6.91
N VAL A 70 6.11 13.11 6.29
CA VAL A 70 7.50 13.20 6.76
C VAL A 70 7.54 13.84 8.15
N GLN A 71 6.82 14.95 8.37
CA GLN A 71 6.75 15.58 9.69
C GLN A 71 6.18 14.61 10.74
N LYS A 72 5.08 13.92 10.46
CA LYS A 72 4.50 12.96 11.42
C LYS A 72 5.44 11.79 11.75
N CYS A 73 6.27 11.37 10.79
CA CYS A 73 7.24 10.29 11.03
C CYS A 73 8.43 10.79 11.86
N PHE A 74 9.07 11.88 11.46
CA PHE A 74 10.38 12.27 12.01
C PHE A 74 10.30 13.36 13.08
N HIS A 75 9.29 14.22 13.03
CA HIS A 75 9.09 15.36 13.92
C HIS A 75 7.66 15.40 14.48
N PRO A 76 7.13 14.31 15.07
CA PRO A 76 5.73 14.24 15.51
C PRO A 76 5.43 15.27 16.60
N THR A 77 4.25 15.89 16.53
CA THR A 77 3.74 16.72 17.62
C THR A 77 3.18 15.85 18.74
N GLU A 78 2.95 16.42 19.92
CA GLU A 78 2.29 15.70 21.03
C GLU A 78 0.93 15.13 20.62
N LYS A 79 0.15 15.88 19.83
CA LYS A 79 -1.14 15.44 19.29
C LYS A 79 -0.99 14.23 18.37
N ASP A 80 0.06 14.19 17.54
CA ASP A 80 0.31 13.05 16.66
C ASP A 80 0.61 11.78 17.48
N LEU A 81 1.40 11.92 18.56
CA LEU A 81 1.72 10.82 19.46
C LEU A 81 0.51 10.31 20.24
N GLU A 82 -0.40 11.21 20.64
CA GLU A 82 -1.67 10.84 21.28
C GLU A 82 -2.57 10.08 20.31
N LEU A 83 -2.70 10.55 19.07
CA LEU A 83 -3.49 9.90 18.02
C LEU A 83 -2.97 8.49 17.68
N GLU A 84 -1.66 8.27 17.78
CA GLU A 84 -1.07 6.94 17.59
C GLU A 84 -1.36 5.97 18.75
N ARG A 85 -1.76 6.43 19.94
CA ARG A 85 -2.04 5.56 21.10
C ARG A 85 -3.48 5.03 21.12
N LEU A 86 -4.37 5.61 20.31
CA LEU A 86 -5.74 5.15 20.09
C LEU A 86 -5.77 3.90 19.18
#